data_AF-A0A7C2U3C9-F1
#
_entry.id   AF-A0A7C2U3C9-F1
#
_cell.length_a   1.000
_cell.length_b   1.000
_cell.length_c   1.000
_cell.angle_alpha   90.00
_cell.angle_beta   90.00
_cell.angle_gamma   90.00
#
_symmetry.space_group_name_H-M   'P 1'
#
loop_
_entity.id
_entity.type
_entity.pdbx_description
1 polymer ?
#
loop_
_entity_poly.entity_id
_entity_poly.type
_entity_poly.pdbx_seq_one_letter_code
_entity_poly.pdbx_strand_id
1 'polypeptide(L)'
;MLDQRLQDAKDLLTTLYEQVGASGEDIEWLASVGQMLDRQSEEHRQRLRHAMNFLMLAMENKEASDLDFGGVGSNGFVWLRIYGVKRPVYPELGDFTSEETDILLLNLLAPNQREELWKTRQLDFSYQLVTPTGHRRFRASVYLELNHLALSLRRISPEIRPFQSLGFHRSVARLFNLEYERRGLILITGITGSGKSATLDSIIDANNRHSNGHLVIIADPLEYIHNSNKCVVRHREVGRDVRSFKDGTIQALRQDPDVIVIGEMRDADTIATVLEAADSGHKVFTTLHTSSAVESVDRILGETPPIEQQRIRERLASVITCVISQKLVSTVDGKLALAKEVMIGTVPVRSAIRNNRTEEIYQIIQQSNNEGMITLEQDLARLHKSGIVSYDQALSNANNKKRFEDLIRYDRLSV
;
A
#
# COMPACT_ATOMS: atom_id res chain seq x y z
N MET A 1 14.58 -11.64 33.12
CA MET A 1 13.38 -12.48 33.30
C MET A 1 12.47 -12.22 32.12
N LEU A 2 11.81 -13.26 31.60
CA LEU A 2 10.87 -13.14 30.50
C LEU A 2 9.65 -12.32 30.94
N ASP A 3 9.06 -11.51 30.06
CA ASP A 3 7.83 -10.77 30.37
C ASP A 3 6.70 -11.74 30.73
N GLN A 4 5.90 -11.40 31.74
CA GLN A 4 4.84 -12.27 32.27
C GLN A 4 3.88 -12.73 31.16
N ARG A 5 3.58 -11.88 30.16
CA ARG A 5 2.67 -12.24 29.06
C ARG A 5 3.23 -13.34 28.17
N LEU A 6 4.55 -13.37 27.97
CA LEU A 6 5.20 -14.43 27.22
C LEU A 6 5.28 -15.71 28.06
N GLN A 7 5.55 -15.59 29.36
CA GLN A 7 5.56 -16.75 30.26
C GLN A 7 4.16 -17.41 30.33
N ASP A 8 3.12 -16.61 30.54
CA ASP A 8 1.73 -17.09 30.59
C ASP A 8 1.31 -17.79 29.29
N ALA A 9 1.81 -17.32 28.14
CA ALA A 9 1.56 -17.96 26.87
C ALA A 9 2.34 -19.27 26.72
N LYS A 10 3.62 -19.32 27.11
CA LYS A 10 4.42 -20.56 27.08
C LYS A 10 3.80 -21.68 27.91
N ASP A 11 3.35 -21.37 29.13
CA ASP A 11 2.69 -22.35 30.01
C ASP A 11 1.42 -22.94 29.34
N LEU A 12 0.66 -22.11 28.62
CA LEU A 12 -0.53 -22.54 27.89
C LEU A 12 -0.17 -23.34 26.62
N LEU A 13 0.86 -22.92 25.88
CA LEU A 13 1.29 -23.56 24.63
C LEU A 13 1.67 -25.01 24.84
N THR A 14 2.34 -25.34 25.95
CA THR A 14 2.68 -26.73 26.30
C THR A 14 1.41 -27.58 26.42
N THR A 15 0.38 -27.10 27.13
CA THR A 15 -0.89 -27.81 27.27
C THR A 15 -1.67 -27.94 25.95
N LEU A 16 -1.62 -26.91 25.10
CA LEU A 16 -2.31 -26.94 23.81
C LEU A 16 -1.64 -27.89 22.83
N TYR A 17 -0.31 -27.97 22.86
CA TYR A 17 0.45 -28.90 22.04
C TYR A 17 0.08 -30.37 22.36
N GLU A 18 -0.03 -30.71 23.65
CA GLU A 18 -0.43 -32.05 24.09
C GLU A 18 -1.83 -32.46 23.61
N GLN A 19 -2.75 -31.50 23.36
CA GLN A 19 -4.11 -31.77 22.87
C GLN A 19 -4.16 -32.16 21.40
N VAL A 20 -3.20 -31.69 20.58
CA VAL A 20 -3.15 -31.98 19.14
C VAL A 20 -2.39 -33.28 18.88
N GLY A 21 -1.40 -33.60 19.72
CA GLY A 21 -0.53 -34.76 19.55
C GLY A 21 0.66 -34.48 18.64
N ALA A 22 1.50 -35.51 18.42
CA ALA A 22 2.77 -35.39 17.72
C ALA A 22 2.64 -34.68 16.36
N SER A 23 3.60 -33.81 16.06
CA SER A 23 3.73 -33.07 14.81
C SER A 23 3.61 -34.00 13.61
N GLY A 24 2.52 -33.90 12.86
CA GLY A 24 2.52 -34.35 11.47
C GLY A 24 3.36 -33.35 10.69
N GLU A 25 4.37 -33.80 9.94
CA GLU A 25 5.20 -32.95 9.09
C GLU A 25 4.44 -32.44 7.85
N ASP A 26 3.14 -32.17 7.96
CA ASP A 26 2.30 -31.75 6.84
C ASP A 26 1.24 -30.74 7.30
N ILE A 27 0.68 -30.02 6.33
CA ILE A 27 -0.33 -28.99 6.50
C ILE A 27 -1.59 -29.50 7.20
N GLU A 28 -1.85 -30.81 7.17
CA GLU A 28 -2.95 -31.45 7.91
C GLU A 28 -2.82 -31.23 9.42
N TRP A 29 -1.59 -31.29 9.96
CA TRP A 29 -1.36 -31.01 11.39
C TRP A 29 -1.66 -29.55 11.73
N LEU A 30 -1.20 -28.61 10.90
CA LEU A 30 -1.52 -27.18 11.07
C LEU A 30 -3.04 -26.92 10.98
N ALA A 31 -3.75 -27.64 10.12
CA ALA A 31 -5.20 -27.58 10.05
C ALA A 31 -5.85 -28.13 11.35
N SER A 32 -5.32 -29.21 11.93
CA SER A 32 -5.76 -29.73 13.24
C SER A 32 -5.50 -28.74 14.37
N VAL A 33 -4.36 -28.04 14.37
CA VAL A 33 -4.09 -26.94 15.32
C VAL A 33 -5.16 -25.84 15.18
N GLY A 34 -5.49 -25.45 13.94
CA GLY A 34 -6.58 -24.50 13.68
C GLY A 34 -7.92 -24.92 14.27
N GLN A 35 -8.32 -26.18 14.08
CA GLN A 35 -9.55 -26.73 14.65
C GLN A 35 -9.52 -26.80 16.18
N MET A 36 -8.36 -27.11 16.76
CA MET A 36 -8.17 -27.11 18.21
C MET A 36 -8.36 -25.69 18.77
N LEU A 37 -7.78 -24.67 18.12
CA LEU A 37 -7.92 -23.26 18.52
C LEU A 37 -9.37 -22.79 18.49
N ASP A 38 -10.19 -23.29 17.56
CA ASP A 38 -11.61 -22.95 17.48
C ASP A 38 -12.43 -23.50 18.67
N ARG A 39 -11.93 -24.54 19.34
CA ARG A 39 -12.54 -25.14 20.53
C ARG A 39 -12.05 -24.53 21.84
N GLN A 40 -11.01 -23.68 21.80
CA GLN A 40 -10.45 -23.06 23.00
C GLN A 40 -11.34 -21.95 23.55
N SER A 41 -11.26 -21.73 24.86
CA SER A 41 -11.93 -20.62 25.53
C SER A 41 -11.43 -19.27 25.00
N GLU A 42 -12.29 -18.25 25.07
CA GLU A 42 -11.89 -16.90 24.68
C GLU A 42 -10.71 -16.38 25.54
N GLU A 43 -10.64 -16.78 26.80
CA GLU A 43 -9.53 -16.47 27.71
C GLU A 43 -8.20 -17.05 27.21
N HIS A 44 -8.16 -18.32 26.81
CA HIS A 44 -6.96 -18.95 26.26
C HIS A 44 -6.51 -18.24 24.98
N ARG A 45 -7.46 -17.98 24.07
CA ARG A 45 -7.16 -17.27 22.81
C ARG A 45 -6.64 -15.85 23.06
N GLN A 46 -7.15 -15.17 24.08
CA GLN A 46 -6.66 -13.84 24.49
C GLN A 46 -5.26 -13.88 25.08
N ARG A 47 -4.92 -14.88 25.92
CA ARG A 47 -3.56 -15.05 26.44
C ARG A 47 -2.52 -15.19 25.33
N LEU A 48 -2.80 -16.05 24.34
CA LEU A 48 -1.95 -16.20 23.15
C LEU A 48 -1.86 -14.89 22.34
N ARG A 49 -2.97 -14.17 22.16
CA ARG A 49 -2.97 -12.85 21.50
C ARG A 49 -2.14 -11.83 22.29
N HIS A 50 -2.19 -11.84 23.61
CA HIS A 50 -1.42 -10.91 24.45
C HIS A 50 0.09 -11.10 24.31
N ALA A 51 0.57 -12.33 24.11
CA ALA A 51 1.97 -12.58 23.80
C ALA A 51 2.39 -11.95 22.46
N MET A 52 1.60 -12.16 21.40
CA MET A 52 1.88 -11.52 20.11
C MET A 52 1.78 -9.99 20.17
N ASN A 53 0.80 -9.46 20.89
CA ASN A 53 0.66 -8.01 21.11
C ASN A 53 1.87 -7.44 21.86
N PHE A 54 2.42 -8.18 22.82
CA PHE A 54 3.65 -7.78 23.51
C PHE A 54 4.83 -7.71 22.56
N LEU A 55 5.03 -8.71 21.68
CA LEU A 55 6.10 -8.69 20.68
C LEU A 55 5.99 -7.48 19.74
N MET A 56 4.77 -7.14 19.30
CA MET A 56 4.50 -5.96 18.47
C MET A 56 4.77 -4.64 19.21
N LEU A 57 4.45 -4.56 20.51
CA LEU A 57 4.79 -3.39 21.33
C LEU A 57 6.31 -3.29 21.59
N ALA A 58 7.00 -4.42 21.78
CA ALA A 58 8.44 -4.44 21.91
C ALA A 58 9.13 -3.95 20.62
N MET A 59 8.57 -4.29 19.45
CA MET A 59 9.01 -3.78 18.16
C MET A 59 8.92 -2.24 18.09
N GLU A 60 7.82 -1.65 18.56
CA GLU A 60 7.67 -0.19 18.64
C GLU A 60 8.65 0.44 19.64
N ASN A 61 8.74 -0.09 20.86
CA ASN A 61 9.60 0.43 21.92
C ASN A 61 11.09 0.41 21.55
N LYS A 62 11.50 -0.53 20.68
CA LYS A 62 12.88 -0.64 20.17
C LYS A 62 13.09 0.07 18.84
N GLU A 63 12.10 0.83 18.36
CA GLU A 63 12.11 1.54 17.08
C GLU A 63 12.39 0.61 15.87
N ALA A 64 11.97 -0.65 15.94
CA ALA A 64 12.12 -1.59 14.86
C ALA A 64 11.13 -1.30 13.72
N SER A 65 11.59 -1.49 12.48
CA SER A 65 10.76 -1.37 11.26
C SER A 65 10.02 -2.67 10.95
N ASP A 66 10.69 -3.81 11.16
CA ASP A 66 10.19 -5.14 10.83
C ASP A 66 10.50 -6.13 11.97
N LEU A 67 9.66 -7.15 12.11
CA LEU A 67 9.78 -8.29 13.01
C LEU A 67 9.61 -9.57 12.19
N ASP A 68 10.50 -10.54 12.38
CA ASP A 68 10.34 -11.89 11.85
C ASP A 68 10.25 -12.89 13.02
N PHE A 69 9.33 -13.84 12.89
CA PHE A 69 8.97 -14.76 13.96
C PHE A 69 8.45 -16.09 13.41
N GLY A 70 8.74 -17.20 14.07
CA GLY A 70 8.40 -18.55 13.59
C GLY A 70 9.26 -19.00 12.42
N GLY A 71 8.93 -20.16 11.86
CA GLY A 71 9.73 -20.83 10.84
C GLY A 71 11.08 -21.33 11.36
N VAL A 72 11.63 -22.33 10.66
CA VAL A 72 12.92 -22.94 11.04
C VAL A 72 14.06 -21.91 10.94
N GLY A 73 14.01 -21.01 9.96
CA GLY A 73 15.03 -19.98 9.71
C GLY A 73 15.21 -18.96 10.84
N SER A 74 14.19 -18.76 11.69
CA SER A 74 14.31 -17.87 12.86
C SER A 74 15.11 -18.49 14.00
N ASN A 75 15.38 -19.80 13.95
CA ASN A 75 16.08 -20.57 14.99
C ASN A 75 15.46 -20.36 16.39
N GLY A 76 14.12 -20.30 16.43
CA GLY A 76 13.33 -20.09 17.65
C GLY A 76 13.38 -18.68 18.24
N PHE A 77 14.09 -17.72 17.64
CA PHE A 77 14.21 -16.36 18.19
C PHE A 77 13.27 -15.36 17.50
N VAL A 78 12.95 -14.28 18.21
CA VAL A 78 12.30 -13.10 17.61
C VAL A 78 13.38 -12.21 17.00
N TRP A 79 13.29 -11.94 15.69
CA TRP A 79 14.23 -11.09 14.98
C TRP A 79 13.62 -9.71 14.76
N LEU A 80 14.36 -8.65 15.07
CA LEU A 80 13.96 -7.28 14.79
C LEU A 80 14.92 -6.61 13.81
N ARG A 81 14.37 -5.80 12.90
CA ARG A 81 15.15 -4.86 12.08
C ARG A 81 15.13 -3.48 12.72
N ILE A 82 16.25 -3.07 13.32
CA ILE A 82 16.42 -1.76 13.95
C ILE A 82 17.43 -0.97 13.14
N TYR A 83 17.04 0.21 12.66
CA TYR A 83 17.84 1.07 11.78
C TYR A 83 18.50 0.33 10.60
N GLY A 84 17.74 -0.57 9.97
CA GLY A 84 18.17 -1.34 8.80
C GLY A 84 18.89 -2.66 9.11
N VAL A 85 19.33 -2.88 10.36
CA VAL A 85 20.08 -4.08 10.77
C VAL A 85 19.16 -5.09 11.43
N LYS A 86 19.12 -6.33 10.90
CA LYS A 86 18.30 -7.44 11.42
C LYS A 86 19.10 -8.30 12.41
N ARG A 87 18.59 -8.49 13.63
CA ARG A 87 19.25 -9.27 14.70
C ARG A 87 18.23 -9.99 15.59
N PRO A 88 18.58 -11.15 16.19
CA PRO A 88 17.72 -11.80 17.17
C PRO A 88 17.75 -11.03 18.49
N VAL A 89 16.62 -10.95 19.18
CA VAL A 89 16.47 -10.25 20.47
C VAL A 89 16.33 -11.26 21.59
N TYR A 90 17.47 -11.81 22.01
CA TYR A 90 17.57 -12.82 23.06
C TYR A 90 18.54 -12.35 24.18
N PRO A 91 18.27 -12.65 25.47
CA PRO A 91 17.16 -13.45 26.01
C PRO A 91 15.85 -12.67 26.25
N GLU A 92 15.82 -11.38 25.92
CA GLU A 92 14.73 -10.46 26.33
C GLU A 92 13.34 -10.85 25.81
N LEU A 93 13.21 -11.27 24.54
CA LEU A 93 11.92 -11.70 23.96
C LEU A 93 11.72 -13.21 23.99
N GLY A 94 12.62 -13.94 24.66
CA GLY A 94 12.57 -15.39 24.75
C GLY A 94 12.91 -16.12 23.46
N ASP A 95 12.69 -17.43 23.51
CA ASP A 95 12.83 -18.42 22.46
C ASP A 95 11.53 -19.23 22.32
N PHE A 96 11.25 -19.79 21.16
CA PHE A 96 10.03 -20.52 20.88
C PHE A 96 10.33 -21.73 20.00
N THR A 97 9.68 -22.87 20.25
CA THR A 97 9.72 -23.99 19.30
C THR A 97 8.87 -23.68 18.07
N SER A 98 9.09 -24.41 16.97
CA SER A 98 8.31 -24.20 15.75
C SER A 98 6.80 -24.41 16.00
N GLU A 99 6.44 -25.42 16.78
CA GLU A 99 5.05 -25.75 17.14
C GLU A 99 4.42 -24.65 18.01
N GLU A 100 5.18 -24.08 18.94
CA GLU A 100 4.74 -22.92 19.73
C GLU A 100 4.43 -21.73 18.82
N THR A 101 5.30 -21.46 17.85
CA THR A 101 5.07 -20.38 16.89
C THR A 101 3.89 -20.66 15.96
N ASP A 102 3.68 -21.90 15.53
CA ASP A 102 2.55 -22.30 14.69
C ASP A 102 1.21 -22.01 15.38
N ILE A 103 1.09 -22.39 16.66
CA ILE A 103 -0.11 -22.14 17.47
C ILE A 103 -0.33 -20.63 17.64
N LEU A 104 0.71 -19.86 17.95
CA LEU A 104 0.63 -18.40 18.10
C LEU A 104 0.18 -17.71 16.80
N LEU A 105 0.79 -18.07 15.67
CA LEU A 105 0.50 -17.49 14.37
C LEU A 105 -0.91 -17.84 13.88
N LEU A 106 -1.36 -19.09 14.05
CA LEU A 106 -2.73 -19.48 13.69
C LEU A 106 -3.78 -18.79 14.56
N ASN A 107 -3.48 -18.53 15.83
CA ASN A 107 -4.38 -17.80 16.72
C ASN A 107 -4.55 -16.32 16.36
N LEU A 108 -3.62 -15.74 15.57
CA LEU A 108 -3.76 -14.38 15.02
C LEU A 108 -4.73 -14.30 13.85
N LEU A 109 -4.88 -15.39 13.10
CA LEU A 109 -5.67 -15.42 11.86
C LEU A 109 -7.16 -15.67 12.14
N ALA A 110 -8.01 -14.97 11.38
CA ALA A 110 -9.44 -15.27 11.32
C ALA A 110 -9.71 -16.62 10.59
N PRO A 111 -10.87 -17.26 10.79
CA PRO A 111 -11.18 -18.55 10.15
C PRO A 111 -11.04 -18.53 8.62
N ASN A 112 -11.57 -17.51 7.96
CA ASN A 112 -11.44 -17.34 6.50
C ASN A 112 -9.99 -17.11 6.04
N GLN A 113 -9.17 -16.44 6.86
CA GLN A 113 -7.75 -16.24 6.60
C GLN A 113 -6.97 -17.56 6.69
N ARG A 114 -7.31 -18.43 7.66
CA ARG A 114 -6.73 -19.79 7.73
C ARG A 114 -7.12 -20.62 6.51
N GLU A 115 -8.39 -20.58 6.10
CA GLU A 115 -8.83 -21.27 4.89
C GLU A 115 -8.07 -20.83 3.64
N GLU A 116 -7.77 -19.53 3.52
CA GLU A 116 -6.97 -19.01 2.42
C GLU A 116 -5.52 -19.48 2.50
N LEU A 117 -4.90 -19.42 3.69
CA LEU A 117 -3.56 -19.96 3.94
C LEU A 117 -3.45 -21.44 3.53
N TRP A 118 -4.49 -22.24 3.77
CA TRP A 118 -4.58 -23.64 3.35
C TRP A 118 -4.70 -23.85 1.84
N LYS A 119 -5.06 -22.84 1.06
CA LYS A 119 -5.13 -22.92 -0.41
C LYS A 119 -3.86 -22.40 -1.05
N THR A 120 -3.36 -21.25 -0.57
CA THR A 120 -2.29 -20.48 -1.21
C THR A 120 -0.91 -20.71 -0.60
N ARG A 121 -0.84 -21.35 0.58
CA ARG A 121 0.40 -21.55 1.37
C ARG A 121 1.05 -20.25 1.87
N GLN A 122 0.40 -19.11 1.67
CA GLN A 122 0.80 -17.79 2.15
C GLN A 122 -0.39 -16.85 2.32
N LEU A 123 -0.30 -15.87 3.23
CA LEU A 123 -1.34 -14.88 3.44
C LEU A 123 -0.73 -13.53 3.86
N ASP A 124 -1.04 -12.49 3.11
CA ASP A 124 -0.84 -11.09 3.51
C ASP A 124 -2.09 -10.56 4.23
N PHE A 125 -1.93 -9.82 5.33
CA PHE A 125 -3.04 -9.21 6.06
C PHE A 125 -2.62 -8.00 6.90
N SER A 126 -3.60 -7.20 7.34
CA SER A 126 -3.38 -6.17 8.36
C SER A 126 -3.69 -6.67 9.76
N TYR A 127 -2.85 -6.31 10.74
CA TYR A 127 -3.14 -6.46 12.15
C TYR A 127 -3.26 -5.10 12.84
N GLN A 128 -4.30 -4.90 13.64
CA GLN A 128 -4.51 -3.68 14.42
C GLN A 128 -4.50 -4.00 15.90
N LEU A 129 -3.51 -3.45 16.61
CA LEU A 129 -3.43 -3.47 18.05
C LEU A 129 -4.10 -2.21 18.61
N VAL A 130 -5.05 -2.39 19.51
CA VAL A 130 -5.68 -1.29 20.27
C VAL A 130 -4.90 -1.09 21.56
N THR A 131 -4.35 0.10 21.77
CA THR A 131 -3.67 0.48 23.02
C THR A 131 -4.38 1.66 23.67
N PRO A 132 -4.16 1.93 24.97
CA PRO A 132 -4.65 3.15 25.62
C PRO A 132 -4.18 4.46 24.94
N THR A 133 -3.04 4.41 24.22
CA THR A 133 -2.45 5.54 23.50
C THR A 133 -2.85 5.60 22.02
N GLY A 134 -3.90 4.86 21.64
CA GLY A 134 -4.39 4.78 20.26
C GLY A 134 -4.07 3.45 19.58
N HIS A 135 -4.30 3.40 18.28
CA HIS A 135 -4.15 2.18 17.49
C HIS A 135 -2.73 2.07 16.91
N ARG A 136 -2.22 0.84 16.84
CA ARG A 136 -1.00 0.50 16.12
C ARG A 136 -1.36 -0.48 15.01
N ARG A 137 -0.89 -0.20 13.80
CA ARG A 137 -1.16 -1.03 12.63
C ARG A 137 0.12 -1.67 12.13
N PHE A 138 -0.03 -2.90 11.67
CA PHE A 138 1.03 -3.72 11.15
C PHE A 138 0.56 -4.40 9.88
N ARG A 139 1.43 -4.46 8.88
CA ARG A 139 1.27 -5.36 7.75
C ARG A 139 1.99 -6.65 8.07
N ALA A 140 1.31 -7.78 7.93
CA ALA A 140 1.84 -9.10 8.20
C ALA A 140 1.76 -9.97 6.95
N SER A 141 2.75 -10.85 6.80
CA SER A 141 2.77 -11.93 5.83
C SER A 141 3.08 -13.22 6.58
N VAL A 142 2.17 -14.19 6.56
CA VAL A 142 2.39 -15.54 7.11
C VAL A 142 2.52 -16.52 5.97
N TYR A 143 3.53 -17.38 6.01
CA TYR A 143 3.82 -18.34 4.94
C TYR A 143 4.43 -19.63 5.50
N LEU A 144 4.38 -20.70 4.71
CA LEU A 144 4.98 -21.98 5.07
C LEU A 144 6.49 -22.02 4.78
N GLU A 145 7.26 -22.45 5.77
CA GLU A 145 8.69 -22.70 5.72
C GLU A 145 8.97 -24.06 6.37
N LEU A 146 9.39 -25.05 5.57
CA LEU A 146 9.70 -26.40 6.06
C LEU A 146 8.60 -26.98 6.98
N ASN A 147 7.34 -26.88 6.53
CA ASN A 147 6.13 -27.32 7.23
C ASN A 147 5.75 -26.55 8.50
N HIS A 148 6.45 -25.46 8.82
CA HIS A 148 6.10 -24.54 9.90
C HIS A 148 5.70 -23.18 9.35
N LEU A 149 4.97 -22.40 10.14
CA LEU A 149 4.58 -21.05 9.82
C LEU A 149 5.68 -20.07 10.20
N ALA A 150 6.05 -19.24 9.24
CA ALA A 150 6.87 -18.07 9.45
C ALA A 150 6.00 -16.82 9.28
N LEU A 151 6.32 -15.78 10.03
CA LEU A 151 5.70 -14.46 10.00
C LEU A 151 6.76 -13.42 9.69
N SER A 152 6.48 -12.56 8.71
CA SER A 152 7.16 -11.28 8.54
C SER A 152 6.17 -10.15 8.77
N LEU A 153 6.50 -9.24 9.69
CA LEU A 153 5.60 -8.19 10.16
C LEU A 153 6.30 -6.83 10.04
N ARG A 154 5.62 -5.83 9.48
CA ARG A 154 6.12 -4.46 9.30
C ARG A 154 5.24 -3.46 10.04
N ARG A 155 5.87 -2.52 10.77
CA ARG A 155 5.15 -1.39 11.39
C ARG A 155 4.63 -0.44 10.34
N ILE A 156 3.39 -0.02 10.45
CA ILE A 156 2.83 1.06 9.64
C ILE A 156 2.87 2.35 10.48
N SER A 157 3.45 3.41 9.92
CA SER A 157 3.45 4.72 10.57
C SER A 157 2.05 5.31 10.60
N PRO A 158 1.56 5.83 11.74
CA PRO A 158 0.28 6.51 11.83
C PRO A 158 0.32 7.97 11.34
N GLU A 159 1.45 8.46 10.83
CA GLU A 159 1.57 9.86 10.42
C GLU A 159 1.23 10.05 8.94
N ILE A 160 0.19 10.83 8.67
CA ILE A 160 -0.13 11.33 7.32
C ILE A 160 0.66 12.61 7.06
N ARG A 161 1.30 12.69 5.89
CA ARG A 161 1.96 13.92 5.45
C ARG A 161 0.92 14.97 5.04
N PRO A 162 1.06 16.25 5.46
CA PRO A 162 0.16 17.29 4.98
C PRO A 162 0.19 17.39 3.45
N PHE A 163 -0.97 17.43 2.80
CA PHE A 163 -1.07 17.48 1.35
C PHE A 163 -0.24 18.61 0.72
N GLN A 164 -0.19 19.78 1.37
CA GLN A 164 0.60 20.93 0.89
C GLN A 164 2.09 20.62 0.78
N SER A 165 2.62 19.73 1.63
CA SER A 165 4.04 19.34 1.63
C SER A 165 4.44 18.53 0.39
N LEU A 166 3.48 17.99 -0.37
CA LEU A 166 3.74 17.23 -1.59
C LEU A 166 4.07 18.14 -2.80
N GLY A 167 3.82 19.46 -2.67
CA GLY A 167 4.24 20.46 -3.65
C GLY A 167 3.57 20.29 -5.01
N PHE A 168 2.27 19.98 -5.03
CA PHE A 168 1.47 19.96 -6.27
C PHE A 168 1.07 21.39 -6.70
N HIS A 169 1.02 21.61 -8.01
CA HIS A 169 0.51 22.86 -8.57
C HIS A 169 -0.97 23.09 -8.20
N ARG A 170 -1.40 24.35 -8.09
CA ARG A 170 -2.77 24.69 -7.67
C ARG A 170 -3.85 24.06 -8.55
N SER A 171 -3.62 23.98 -9.86
CA SER A 171 -4.53 23.31 -10.79
C SER A 171 -4.72 21.83 -10.45
N VAL A 172 -3.62 21.14 -10.14
CA VAL A 172 -3.63 19.72 -9.77
C VAL A 172 -4.31 19.52 -8.41
N ALA A 173 -4.03 20.38 -7.45
CA ALA A 173 -4.69 20.37 -6.14
C ALA A 173 -6.21 20.52 -6.25
N ARG A 174 -6.71 21.34 -7.20
CA ARG A 174 -8.16 21.44 -7.48
C ARG A 174 -8.71 20.13 -8.04
N LEU A 175 -7.99 19.44 -8.92
CA LEU A 175 -8.43 18.14 -9.45
C LEU A 175 -8.56 17.08 -8.36
N PHE A 176 -7.78 17.16 -7.28
CA PHE A 176 -7.85 16.19 -6.18
C PHE A 176 -8.93 16.51 -5.14
N ASN A 177 -9.36 17.76 -5.07
CA ASN A 177 -10.33 18.22 -4.09
C ASN A 177 -11.76 17.99 -4.61
N LEU A 178 -12.55 17.27 -3.82
CA LEU A 178 -13.92 16.88 -4.09
C LEU A 178 -14.88 18.08 -4.31
N GLU A 179 -14.62 19.23 -3.68
CA GLU A 179 -15.44 20.43 -3.88
C GLU A 179 -15.28 21.04 -5.28
N TYR A 180 -14.10 20.86 -5.90
CA TYR A 180 -13.78 21.42 -7.21
C TYR A 180 -13.97 20.43 -8.34
N GLU A 181 -13.59 19.16 -8.14
CA GLU A 181 -13.72 18.11 -9.14
C GLU A 181 -14.36 16.86 -8.53
N ARG A 182 -15.62 16.62 -8.88
CA ARG A 182 -16.46 15.57 -8.29
C ARG A 182 -16.37 14.23 -9.01
N ARG A 183 -15.71 14.15 -10.17
CA ARG A 183 -15.71 12.94 -11.00
C ARG A 183 -14.38 12.68 -11.70
N GLY A 184 -14.33 11.51 -12.32
CA GLY A 184 -13.24 11.06 -13.17
C GLY A 184 -12.15 10.30 -12.41
N LEU A 185 -11.15 9.89 -13.16
CA LEU A 185 -10.13 8.94 -12.74
C LEU A 185 -8.79 9.63 -12.48
N ILE A 186 -8.24 9.40 -11.30
CA ILE A 186 -6.92 9.88 -10.88
C ILE A 186 -6.03 8.68 -10.58
N LEU A 187 -4.90 8.61 -11.27
CA LEU A 187 -3.92 7.53 -11.10
C LEU A 187 -2.70 8.05 -10.34
N ILE A 188 -2.31 7.35 -9.28
CA ILE A 188 -1.04 7.56 -8.58
C ILE A 188 -0.16 6.35 -8.88
N THR A 189 0.94 6.56 -9.60
CA THR A 189 1.76 5.50 -10.16
C THR A 189 3.20 5.60 -9.69
N GLY A 190 3.93 4.50 -9.83
CA GLY A 190 5.33 4.37 -9.41
C GLY A 190 5.63 2.96 -8.95
N ILE A 191 6.91 2.61 -8.87
CA ILE A 191 7.35 1.31 -8.39
C ILE A 191 7.02 1.10 -6.89
N THR A 192 7.26 -0.09 -6.37
CA THR A 192 7.13 -0.37 -4.94
C THR A 192 8.04 0.56 -4.13
N GLY A 193 7.50 1.18 -3.07
CA GLY A 193 8.25 2.13 -2.24
C GLY A 193 8.31 3.57 -2.79
N SER A 194 7.60 3.91 -3.86
CA SER A 194 7.59 5.28 -4.41
C SER A 194 6.71 6.30 -3.67
N GLY A 195 6.02 5.88 -2.60
CA GLY A 195 5.15 6.77 -1.81
C GLY A 195 3.70 6.91 -2.31
N LYS A 196 3.22 5.97 -3.14
CA LYS A 196 1.84 5.99 -3.69
C LYS A 196 0.77 6.04 -2.61
N SER A 197 0.77 5.08 -1.68
CA SER A 197 -0.19 5.01 -0.58
C SER A 197 -0.13 6.27 0.28
N ALA A 198 1.08 6.73 0.63
CA ALA A 198 1.26 7.95 1.42
C ALA A 198 0.69 9.21 0.72
N THR A 199 0.85 9.32 -0.60
CA THR A 199 0.25 10.41 -1.37
C THR A 199 -1.27 10.31 -1.39
N LEU A 200 -1.80 9.11 -1.60
CA LEU A 200 -3.23 8.83 -1.62
C LEU A 200 -3.86 9.17 -0.26
N ASP A 201 -3.25 8.72 0.83
CA ASP A 201 -3.68 9.04 2.20
C ASP A 201 -3.65 10.54 2.47
N SER A 202 -2.62 11.25 1.99
CA SER A 202 -2.54 12.71 2.12
C SER A 202 -3.69 13.43 1.38
N ILE A 203 -4.08 12.94 0.20
CA ILE A 203 -5.20 13.48 -0.59
C ILE A 203 -6.54 13.19 0.09
N ILE A 204 -6.71 11.98 0.60
CA ILE A 204 -7.95 11.55 1.26
C ILE A 204 -8.13 12.28 2.60
N ASP A 205 -7.09 12.41 3.41
CA ASP A 205 -7.12 13.20 4.65
C ASP A 205 -7.45 14.67 4.37
N ALA A 206 -6.86 15.25 3.31
CA ALA A 206 -7.18 16.63 2.92
C ALA A 206 -8.65 16.79 2.54
N ASN A 207 -9.24 15.86 1.79
CA ASN A 207 -10.67 15.89 1.50
C ASN A 207 -11.53 15.70 2.76
N ASN A 208 -11.20 14.73 3.60
CA ASN A 208 -11.92 14.44 4.83
C ASN A 208 -11.91 15.62 5.83
N ARG A 209 -10.89 16.49 5.79
CA ARG A 209 -10.83 17.70 6.63
C ARG A 209 -11.59 18.89 6.07
N HIS A 210 -11.73 19.00 4.75
CA HIS A 210 -12.19 20.23 4.11
C HIS A 210 -13.55 20.09 3.44
N SER A 211 -13.83 18.93 2.83
CA SER A 211 -15.01 18.63 2.03
C SER A 211 -16.03 17.82 2.83
N ASN A 212 -17.31 17.91 2.47
CA ASN A 212 -18.33 16.98 2.96
C ASN A 212 -18.55 15.88 1.92
N GLY A 213 -18.62 14.62 2.34
CA GLY A 213 -18.91 13.52 1.42
C GLY A 213 -18.70 12.14 2.02
N HIS A 214 -18.87 11.13 1.18
CA HIS A 214 -18.69 9.73 1.52
C HIS A 214 -17.51 9.12 0.74
N LEU A 215 -16.48 8.69 1.46
CA LEU A 215 -15.27 8.10 0.89
C LEU A 215 -15.24 6.60 1.19
N VAL A 216 -15.13 5.77 0.16
CA VAL A 216 -14.99 4.31 0.29
C VAL A 216 -13.59 3.92 -0.18
N ILE A 217 -12.82 3.28 0.69
CA ILE A 217 -11.45 2.82 0.43
C ILE A 217 -11.45 1.30 0.38
N ILE A 218 -11.01 0.74 -0.74
CA ILE A 218 -10.86 -0.70 -0.97
C ILE A 218 -9.37 -0.97 -1.17
N ALA A 219 -8.73 -1.75 -0.30
CA ALA A 219 -7.28 -1.99 -0.34
C ALA A 219 -6.91 -3.44 0.00
N ASP A 220 -5.69 -3.83 -0.37
CA ASP A 220 -5.12 -5.14 -0.07
C ASP A 220 -3.63 -5.03 0.31
N PRO A 221 -3.28 -4.99 1.60
CA PRO A 221 -4.16 -4.76 2.75
C PRO A 221 -4.35 -3.26 3.02
N LEU A 222 -5.19 -2.89 3.99
CA LEU A 222 -5.36 -1.49 4.40
C LEU A 222 -4.15 -0.97 5.17
N GLU A 223 -3.40 -0.02 4.59
CA GLU A 223 -2.23 0.55 5.28
C GLU A 223 -2.67 1.52 6.40
N TYR A 224 -3.38 2.60 6.04
CA TYR A 224 -3.83 3.63 6.97
C TYR A 224 -5.36 3.59 7.20
N ILE A 225 -5.80 3.96 8.40
CA ILE A 225 -7.23 4.09 8.74
C ILE A 225 -7.56 5.55 9.01
N HIS A 226 -8.38 6.11 8.13
CA HIS A 226 -8.87 7.47 8.23
C HIS A 226 -10.05 7.55 9.20
N ASN A 227 -9.91 8.31 10.28
CA ASN A 227 -11.05 8.63 11.13
C ASN A 227 -11.97 9.61 10.39
N SER A 228 -13.28 9.36 10.42
CA SER A 228 -14.27 10.27 9.82
C SER A 228 -14.21 11.65 10.49
N ASN A 229 -14.24 12.71 9.68
CA ASN A 229 -14.27 14.10 10.15
C ASN A 229 -15.43 14.84 9.46
N LYS A 230 -15.18 15.55 8.36
CA LYS A 230 -16.26 16.11 7.52
C LYS A 230 -16.78 15.10 6.51
N CYS A 231 -15.97 14.11 6.15
CA CYS A 231 -16.42 12.97 5.38
C CYS A 231 -16.71 11.76 6.27
N VAL A 232 -17.67 10.94 5.85
CA VAL A 232 -17.77 9.56 6.32
C VAL A 232 -16.74 8.75 5.53
N VAL A 233 -15.81 8.09 6.23
CA VAL A 233 -14.78 7.25 5.61
C VAL A 233 -15.00 5.79 5.95
N ARG A 234 -15.21 4.96 4.92
CA ARG A 234 -15.41 3.51 5.03
C ARG A 234 -14.21 2.79 4.41
N HIS A 235 -13.72 1.77 5.10
CA HIS A 235 -12.58 0.97 4.63
C HIS A 235 -13.04 -0.47 4.42
N ARG A 236 -12.58 -1.10 3.35
CA ARG A 236 -12.89 -2.48 2.99
C ARG A 236 -11.60 -3.18 2.56
N GLU A 237 -11.13 -4.13 3.34
CA GLU A 237 -9.94 -4.93 3.02
C GLU A 237 -10.33 -6.13 2.15
N VAL A 238 -9.58 -6.37 1.07
CA VAL A 238 -9.76 -7.55 0.22
C VAL A 238 -9.40 -8.83 1.01
N GLY A 239 -10.15 -9.90 0.80
CA GLY A 239 -10.03 -11.17 1.54
C GLY A 239 -10.71 -11.16 2.91
N ARG A 240 -10.84 -9.99 3.54
CA ARG A 240 -11.48 -9.83 4.86
C ARG A 240 -12.92 -9.28 4.77
N ASP A 241 -13.10 -8.12 4.15
CA ASP A 241 -14.39 -7.41 4.08
C ASP A 241 -15.07 -7.51 2.70
N VAL A 242 -14.27 -7.78 1.65
CA VAL A 242 -14.70 -8.00 0.25
C VAL A 242 -13.91 -9.13 -0.37
N ARG A 243 -14.46 -9.77 -1.41
CA ARG A 243 -13.77 -10.90 -2.05
C ARG A 243 -12.65 -10.48 -3.00
N SER A 244 -12.79 -9.33 -3.65
CA SER A 244 -11.82 -8.80 -4.61
C SER A 244 -12.02 -7.30 -4.80
N PHE A 245 -11.09 -6.62 -5.47
CA PHE A 245 -11.24 -5.22 -5.86
C PHE A 245 -12.49 -5.00 -6.72
N LYS A 246 -12.75 -5.89 -7.69
CA LYS A 246 -13.97 -5.87 -8.52
C LYS A 246 -15.24 -5.94 -7.67
N ASP A 247 -15.35 -6.96 -6.82
CA ASP A 247 -16.51 -7.16 -5.95
C ASP A 247 -16.72 -5.96 -5.01
N GLY A 248 -15.63 -5.49 -4.37
CA GLY A 248 -15.67 -4.33 -3.49
C GLY A 248 -16.13 -3.07 -4.22
N THR A 249 -15.66 -2.84 -5.45
CA THR A 249 -16.02 -1.66 -6.25
C THR A 249 -17.48 -1.70 -6.67
N ILE A 250 -17.96 -2.84 -7.18
CA ILE A 250 -19.37 -3.02 -7.55
C ILE A 250 -20.30 -2.78 -6.36
N GLN A 251 -19.93 -3.28 -5.19
CA GLN A 251 -20.70 -3.05 -3.97
C GLN A 251 -20.64 -1.59 -3.53
N ALA A 252 -19.48 -0.94 -3.63
CA ALA A 252 -19.31 0.47 -3.27
C ALA A 252 -20.23 1.39 -4.09
N LEU A 253 -20.44 1.11 -5.38
CA LEU A 253 -21.38 1.89 -6.22
C LEU A 253 -22.82 1.93 -5.71
N ARG A 254 -23.21 1.01 -4.82
CA ARG A 254 -24.55 0.97 -4.19
C ARG A 254 -24.58 1.58 -2.79
N GLN A 255 -23.47 2.15 -2.34
CA GLN A 255 -23.29 2.70 -1.00
C GLN A 255 -23.34 4.24 -1.01
N ASP A 256 -23.76 4.87 -2.11
CA ASP A 256 -23.78 6.32 -2.28
C ASP A 256 -22.41 6.99 -2.00
N PRO A 257 -21.30 6.54 -2.64
CA PRO A 257 -19.98 7.14 -2.43
C PRO A 257 -19.81 8.41 -3.29
N ASP A 258 -19.12 9.41 -2.76
CA ASP A 258 -18.61 10.54 -3.56
C ASP A 258 -17.23 10.23 -4.14
N VAL A 259 -16.42 9.49 -3.37
CA VAL A 259 -15.06 9.07 -3.77
C VAL A 259 -14.89 7.58 -3.52
N ILE A 260 -14.36 6.89 -4.53
CA ILE A 260 -13.95 5.49 -4.41
C ILE A 260 -12.43 5.42 -4.58
N VAL A 261 -11.76 4.84 -3.60
CA VAL A 261 -10.33 4.57 -3.64
C VAL A 261 -10.13 3.07 -3.82
N ILE A 262 -9.41 2.69 -4.87
CA ILE A 262 -9.15 1.29 -5.21
C ILE A 262 -7.63 1.11 -5.16
N GLY A 263 -7.16 0.27 -4.25
CA GLY A 263 -5.75 0.15 -3.90
C GLY A 263 -4.82 -0.01 -5.09
N GLU A 264 -5.22 -0.81 -6.09
CA GLU A 264 -4.47 -1.00 -7.33
C GLU A 264 -5.34 -1.53 -8.47
N MET A 265 -4.86 -1.36 -9.70
CA MET A 265 -5.35 -2.03 -10.90
C MET A 265 -4.31 -3.02 -11.40
N ARG A 266 -4.57 -4.32 -11.26
CA ARG A 266 -3.65 -5.36 -11.76
C ARG A 266 -4.17 -6.07 -13.00
N ASP A 267 -5.44 -6.43 -13.01
CA ASP A 267 -6.05 -7.27 -14.03
C ASP A 267 -7.10 -6.52 -14.86
N ALA A 268 -7.43 -7.07 -16.04
CA ALA A 268 -8.40 -6.51 -16.98
C ALA A 268 -9.79 -6.27 -16.35
N ASP A 269 -10.22 -7.17 -15.47
CA ASP A 269 -11.52 -7.15 -14.80
C ASP A 269 -11.61 -5.97 -13.83
N THR A 270 -10.58 -5.76 -13.02
CA THR A 270 -10.44 -4.62 -12.11
C THR A 270 -10.35 -3.32 -12.89
N ILE A 271 -9.55 -3.27 -13.97
CA ILE A 271 -9.44 -2.09 -14.85
C ILE A 271 -10.80 -1.70 -15.42
N ALA A 272 -11.54 -2.65 -16.01
CA ALA A 272 -12.85 -2.39 -16.58
C ALA A 272 -13.84 -1.86 -15.53
N THR A 273 -13.81 -2.44 -14.33
CA THR A 273 -14.68 -2.03 -13.22
C THR A 273 -14.34 -0.62 -12.72
N VAL A 274 -13.06 -0.27 -12.61
CA VAL A 274 -12.61 1.08 -12.24
C VAL A 274 -13.05 2.12 -13.27
N LEU A 275 -12.89 1.81 -14.56
CA LEU A 275 -13.32 2.69 -15.64
C LEU A 275 -14.83 2.91 -15.63
N GLU A 276 -15.61 1.85 -15.39
CA GLU A 276 -17.07 1.94 -15.25
C GLU A 276 -17.49 2.77 -14.03
N ALA A 277 -16.81 2.60 -12.89
CA ALA A 277 -17.05 3.40 -11.70
C ALA A 277 -16.79 4.90 -11.97
N ALA A 278 -15.71 5.24 -12.67
CA ALA A 278 -15.41 6.62 -13.03
C ALA A 278 -16.39 7.18 -14.09
N ASP A 279 -16.80 6.37 -15.07
CA ASP A 279 -17.70 6.76 -16.16
C ASP A 279 -19.14 7.00 -15.66
N SER A 280 -19.55 6.28 -14.60
CA SER A 280 -20.82 6.51 -13.91
C SER A 280 -20.88 7.82 -13.10
N GLY A 281 -19.82 8.63 -13.11
CA GLY A 281 -19.79 9.97 -12.54
C GLY A 281 -19.13 10.07 -11.16
N HIS A 282 -18.53 8.99 -10.66
CA HIS A 282 -17.81 9.01 -9.39
C HIS A 282 -16.40 9.55 -9.55
N LYS A 283 -15.84 10.08 -8.46
CA LYS A 283 -14.41 10.35 -8.36
C LYS A 283 -13.69 9.09 -7.94
N VAL A 284 -12.76 8.62 -8.78
CA VAL A 284 -12.03 7.39 -8.50
C VAL A 284 -10.53 7.67 -8.40
N PHE A 285 -9.92 7.19 -7.32
CA PHE A 285 -8.48 7.15 -7.16
C PHE A 285 -7.99 5.71 -7.20
N THR A 286 -6.91 5.45 -7.91
CA THR A 286 -6.27 4.14 -7.88
C THR A 286 -4.78 4.22 -8.17
N THR A 287 -4.10 3.08 -8.08
CA THR A 287 -2.66 2.99 -8.29
C THR A 287 -2.27 1.97 -9.37
N LEU A 288 -1.12 2.23 -9.98
CA LEU A 288 -0.44 1.33 -10.92
C LEU A 288 1.06 1.27 -10.60
N HIS A 289 1.70 0.18 -11.00
CA HIS A 289 3.14 -0.01 -10.84
C HIS A 289 3.91 0.34 -12.12
N THR A 290 3.67 1.54 -12.65
CA THR A 290 4.30 2.11 -13.86
C THR A 290 5.16 3.32 -13.49
N SER A 291 6.15 3.64 -14.32
CA SER A 291 7.15 4.68 -14.03
C SER A 291 6.88 6.03 -14.71
N SER A 292 5.89 6.11 -15.60
CA SER A 292 5.47 7.33 -16.30
C SER A 292 3.97 7.31 -16.64
N ALA A 293 3.43 8.47 -17.02
CA ALA A 293 2.04 8.65 -17.40
C ALA A 293 1.74 7.94 -18.72
N VAL A 294 2.67 7.99 -19.68
CA VAL A 294 2.56 7.27 -20.96
C VAL A 294 2.49 5.77 -20.71
N GLU A 295 3.43 5.22 -19.92
CA GLU A 295 3.45 3.80 -19.56
C GLU A 295 2.18 3.38 -18.80
N SER A 296 1.62 4.28 -17.98
CA SER A 296 0.36 4.02 -17.26
C SER A 296 -0.82 3.85 -18.21
N VAL A 297 -0.90 4.68 -19.25
CA VAL A 297 -1.93 4.55 -20.30
C VAL A 297 -1.70 3.27 -21.09
N ASP A 298 -0.47 3.02 -21.55
CA ASP A 298 -0.14 1.84 -22.35
C ASP A 298 -0.40 0.54 -21.59
N ARG A 299 -0.09 0.50 -20.29
CA ARG A 299 -0.36 -0.66 -19.43
C ARG A 299 -1.86 -0.94 -19.31
N ILE A 300 -2.68 0.09 -19.07
CA ILE A 300 -4.15 -0.09 -19.00
C ILE A 300 -4.67 -0.71 -20.29
N LEU A 301 -4.16 -0.28 -21.45
CA LEU A 301 -4.56 -0.84 -22.74
C LEU A 301 -4.03 -2.27 -22.94
N GLY A 302 -2.77 -2.49 -22.59
CA GLY A 302 -2.06 -3.77 -22.78
C GLY A 302 -2.58 -4.92 -21.93
N GLU A 303 -3.11 -4.65 -20.73
CA GLU A 303 -3.73 -5.66 -19.87
C GLU A 303 -5.11 -6.12 -20.37
N THR A 304 -5.69 -5.44 -21.37
CA THR A 304 -7.03 -5.77 -21.89
C THR A 304 -6.98 -6.55 -23.20
N PRO A 305 -7.90 -7.52 -23.42
CA PRO A 305 -7.95 -8.31 -24.65
C PRO A 305 -8.07 -7.42 -25.89
N PRO A 306 -7.44 -7.77 -27.03
CA PRO A 306 -7.43 -6.92 -28.23
C PRO A 306 -8.81 -6.46 -28.72
N ILE A 307 -9.82 -7.32 -28.59
CA ILE A 307 -11.20 -7.00 -28.98
C ILE A 307 -11.84 -5.91 -28.12
N GLU A 308 -11.37 -5.72 -26.88
CA GLU A 308 -11.89 -4.73 -25.94
C GLU A 308 -11.07 -3.44 -25.91
N GLN A 309 -9.83 -3.46 -26.42
CA GLN A 309 -8.89 -2.34 -26.30
C GLN A 309 -9.44 -1.01 -26.83
N GLN A 310 -10.16 -1.03 -27.95
CA GLN A 310 -10.76 0.20 -28.49
C GLN A 310 -11.79 0.80 -27.51
N ARG A 311 -12.69 -0.03 -26.97
CA ARG A 311 -13.69 0.39 -25.98
C ARG A 311 -13.04 0.92 -24.70
N ILE A 312 -12.02 0.22 -24.21
CA ILE A 312 -11.27 0.62 -23.01
C ILE A 312 -10.54 1.94 -23.23
N ARG A 313 -9.92 2.13 -24.41
CA ARG A 313 -9.24 3.38 -24.78
C ARG A 313 -10.19 4.57 -24.85
N GLU A 314 -11.36 4.38 -25.47
CA GLU A 314 -12.39 5.42 -25.54
C GLU A 314 -12.89 5.81 -24.15
N ARG A 315 -13.18 4.83 -23.27
CA ARG A 315 -13.57 5.07 -21.88
C ARG A 315 -12.46 5.71 -21.06
N LEU A 316 -11.22 5.23 -21.15
CA LEU A 316 -10.08 5.82 -20.45
C LEU A 316 -9.94 7.29 -20.83
N ALA A 317 -10.05 7.63 -22.11
CA ALA A 317 -10.00 9.00 -22.58
C ALA A 317 -11.19 9.87 -22.15
N SER A 318 -12.37 9.29 -21.84
CA SER A 318 -13.50 10.06 -21.30
C SER A 318 -13.32 10.39 -19.83
N VAL A 319 -12.80 9.44 -19.04
CA VAL A 319 -12.76 9.55 -17.58
C VAL A 319 -11.43 10.05 -17.02
N ILE A 320 -10.31 9.95 -17.74
CA ILE A 320 -9.01 10.33 -17.19
C ILE A 320 -8.95 11.81 -16.82
N THR A 321 -8.60 12.07 -15.57
CA THR A 321 -8.50 13.42 -14.99
C THR A 321 -7.04 13.78 -14.74
N CYS A 322 -6.27 12.88 -14.13
CA CYS A 322 -4.87 13.13 -13.81
C CYS A 322 -4.08 11.84 -13.62
N VAL A 323 -2.79 11.85 -13.99
CA VAL A 323 -1.83 10.78 -13.69
C VAL A 323 -0.61 11.39 -13.02
N ILE A 324 -0.23 10.84 -11.87
CA ILE A 324 0.95 11.24 -11.10
C ILE A 324 1.92 10.07 -11.03
N SER A 325 3.09 10.19 -11.67
CA SER A 325 4.12 9.15 -11.62
C SER A 325 5.21 9.54 -10.63
N GLN A 326 5.50 8.70 -9.63
CA GLN A 326 6.29 9.07 -8.45
C GLN A 326 7.59 8.27 -8.32
N LYS A 327 8.63 8.93 -7.78
CA LYS A 327 9.85 8.32 -7.23
C LYS A 327 10.23 8.99 -5.92
N LEU A 328 10.77 8.22 -4.98
CA LEU A 328 11.44 8.76 -3.80
C LEU A 328 12.94 8.77 -4.06
N VAL A 329 13.54 9.95 -4.01
CA VAL A 329 14.97 10.16 -4.33
C VAL A 329 15.70 10.59 -3.06
N SER A 330 16.86 10.02 -2.82
CA SER A 330 17.70 10.39 -1.68
C SER A 330 18.14 11.85 -1.77
N THR A 331 17.90 12.59 -0.70
CA THR A 331 18.30 13.99 -0.57
C THR A 331 19.76 14.12 -0.10
N VAL A 332 20.33 15.31 -0.22
CA VAL A 332 21.70 15.60 0.23
C VAL A 332 21.88 15.39 1.75
N ASP A 333 20.81 15.54 2.53
CA ASP A 333 20.78 15.31 3.99
C ASP A 333 20.42 13.86 4.38
N GLY A 334 20.39 12.92 3.42
CA GLY A 334 20.16 11.50 3.67
C GLY A 334 18.70 11.11 3.91
N LYS A 335 17.74 12.01 3.68
CA LYS A 335 16.30 11.75 3.71
C LYS A 335 15.78 11.40 2.31
N LEU A 336 14.47 11.43 2.11
CA LEU A 336 13.80 11.17 0.84
C LEU A 336 12.97 12.38 0.40
N ALA A 337 13.09 12.76 -0.87
CA ALA A 337 12.25 13.74 -1.53
C ALA A 337 11.38 13.06 -2.60
N LEU A 338 10.14 13.54 -2.73
CA LEU A 338 9.23 13.12 -3.79
C LEU A 338 9.59 13.84 -5.10
N ALA A 339 10.05 13.07 -6.09
CA ALA A 339 10.11 13.50 -7.48
C ALA A 339 8.86 12.97 -8.20
N LYS A 340 8.23 13.81 -9.02
CA LYS A 340 6.96 13.49 -9.66
C LYS A 340 6.86 13.99 -11.09
N GLU A 341 6.22 13.18 -11.92
CA GLU A 341 5.62 13.58 -13.20
C GLU A 341 4.12 13.80 -13.00
N VAL A 342 3.56 14.80 -13.68
CA VAL A 342 2.13 15.13 -13.61
C VAL A 342 1.58 15.31 -15.01
N MET A 343 0.60 14.49 -15.36
CA MET A 343 -0.22 14.62 -16.57
C MET A 343 -1.65 14.98 -16.18
N ILE A 344 -2.20 16.04 -16.78
CA ILE A 344 -3.62 16.40 -16.62
C ILE A 344 -4.38 15.93 -17.87
N GLY A 345 -5.58 15.36 -17.70
CA GLY A 345 -6.43 14.88 -18.78
C GLY A 345 -7.09 15.99 -19.58
N THR A 346 -6.32 16.86 -20.22
CA THR A 346 -6.81 17.94 -21.10
C THR A 346 -7.34 17.38 -22.43
N VAL A 347 -8.00 18.22 -23.23
CA VAL A 347 -8.51 17.83 -24.56
C VAL A 347 -7.40 17.23 -25.45
N PRO A 348 -6.18 17.82 -25.55
CA PRO A 348 -5.08 17.21 -26.29
C PRO A 348 -4.68 15.82 -25.77
N VAL A 349 -4.54 15.65 -24.46
CA VAL A 349 -4.18 14.35 -23.86
C VAL A 349 -5.25 13.30 -24.16
N ARG A 350 -6.53 13.64 -23.95
CA ARG A 350 -7.65 12.74 -24.26
C ARG A 350 -7.72 12.38 -25.74
N SER A 351 -7.42 13.33 -26.63
CA SER A 351 -7.33 13.07 -28.07
C SER A 351 -6.20 12.10 -28.42
N ALA A 352 -5.00 12.30 -27.86
CA ALA A 352 -3.87 11.42 -28.04
C ALA A 352 -4.18 9.98 -27.59
N ILE A 353 -4.85 9.82 -26.45
CA ILE A 353 -5.32 8.52 -25.96
C ILE A 353 -6.32 7.90 -26.95
N ARG A 354 -7.39 8.60 -27.35
CA ARG A 354 -8.40 8.04 -28.28
C ARG A 354 -7.79 7.54 -29.59
N ASN A 355 -6.88 8.32 -30.14
CA ASN A 355 -6.23 8.07 -31.43
C ASN A 355 -5.04 7.11 -31.34
N ASN A 356 -4.75 6.54 -30.16
CA ASN A 356 -3.65 5.61 -29.93
C ASN A 356 -2.28 6.21 -30.30
N ARG A 357 -2.07 7.48 -29.95
CA ARG A 357 -0.82 8.23 -30.14
C ARG A 357 -0.23 8.63 -28.79
N THR A 358 -0.02 7.65 -27.91
CA THR A 358 0.40 7.88 -26.53
C THR A 358 1.80 8.50 -26.42
N GLU A 359 2.62 8.36 -27.45
CA GLU A 359 3.92 9.00 -27.58
C GLU A 359 3.85 10.54 -27.61
N GLU A 360 2.74 11.12 -28.09
CA GLU A 360 2.55 12.59 -28.14
C GLU A 360 2.36 13.18 -26.73
N ILE A 361 1.88 12.37 -25.77
CA ILE A 361 1.53 12.82 -24.40
C ILE A 361 2.74 13.40 -23.68
N TYR A 362 3.93 12.81 -23.86
CA TYR A 362 5.14 13.32 -23.21
C TYR A 362 5.45 14.78 -23.63
N GLN A 363 5.27 15.10 -24.91
CA GLN A 363 5.49 16.47 -25.40
C GLN A 363 4.42 17.43 -24.89
N ILE A 364 3.17 16.98 -24.78
CA ILE A 364 2.08 17.76 -24.19
C ILE A 364 2.39 18.13 -22.74
N ILE A 365 2.83 17.15 -21.93
CA ILE A 365 3.24 17.37 -20.52
C ILE A 365 4.36 18.41 -20.47
N GLN A 366 5.40 18.24 -21.29
CA GLN A 366 6.59 19.10 -21.30
C GLN A 366 6.27 20.58 -21.55
N GLN A 367 5.27 20.85 -22.40
CA GLN A 367 4.89 22.20 -22.82
C GLN A 367 3.83 22.85 -21.91
N SER A 368 3.15 22.08 -21.04
CA SER A 368 1.97 22.54 -20.28
C SER A 368 2.29 22.87 -18.81
N ASN A 369 3.50 23.37 -18.54
CA ASN A 369 3.97 23.64 -17.17
C ASN A 369 3.13 24.70 -16.43
N ASN A 370 2.67 25.71 -17.17
CA ASN A 370 1.79 26.75 -16.64
C ASN A 370 0.41 26.22 -16.20
N GLU A 371 -0.01 25.06 -16.73
CA GLU A 371 -1.26 24.39 -16.33
C GLU A 371 -1.07 23.44 -15.15
N GLY A 372 0.18 23.21 -14.73
CA GLY A 372 0.57 22.33 -13.63
C GLY A 372 1.03 20.94 -14.06
N MET A 373 1.16 20.67 -15.37
CA MET A 373 1.82 19.45 -15.85
C MET A 373 3.33 19.59 -15.73
N ILE A 374 4.04 18.50 -15.46
CA ILE A 374 5.50 18.53 -15.37
C ILE A 374 6.06 17.15 -15.70
N THR A 375 7.15 17.08 -16.46
CA THR A 375 7.85 15.80 -16.66
C THR A 375 8.66 15.44 -15.43
N LEU A 376 8.98 14.16 -15.23
CA LEU A 376 9.84 13.74 -14.12
C LEU A 376 11.19 14.48 -14.14
N GLU A 377 11.77 14.67 -15.32
CA GLU A 377 13.06 15.36 -15.51
C GLU A 377 12.99 16.83 -15.13
N GLN A 378 11.88 17.51 -15.42
CA GLN A 378 11.66 18.91 -15.02
C GLN A 378 11.57 19.03 -13.48
N ASP A 379 10.89 18.10 -12.81
CA ASP A 379 10.79 18.12 -11.35
C ASP A 379 12.12 17.74 -10.67
N LEU A 380 12.85 16.76 -11.21
CA LEU A 380 14.20 16.40 -10.76
C LEU A 380 15.18 17.58 -10.93
N ALA A 381 15.12 18.29 -12.07
CA ALA A 381 15.93 19.48 -12.29
C ALA A 381 15.59 20.57 -11.26
N ARG A 382 14.30 20.78 -10.95
CA ARG A 382 13.85 21.71 -9.91
C ARG A 382 14.39 21.32 -8.53
N LEU A 383 14.30 20.04 -8.15
CA LEU A 383 14.82 19.53 -6.87
C LEU A 383 16.34 19.70 -6.75
N HIS A 384 17.07 19.44 -7.84
CA HIS A 384 18.52 19.63 -7.88
C HIS A 384 18.90 21.12 -7.73
N LYS A 385 18.25 22.01 -8.50
CA LYS A 385 18.47 23.45 -8.44
C LYS A 385 18.14 24.04 -7.06
N SER A 386 17.19 23.45 -6.35
CA SER A 386 16.82 23.83 -4.98
C SER A 386 17.80 23.31 -3.92
N GLY A 387 18.86 22.60 -4.31
CA GLY A 387 19.85 22.01 -3.41
C GLY A 387 19.34 20.80 -2.62
N ILE A 388 18.16 20.26 -2.95
CA ILE A 388 17.52 19.16 -2.21
C ILE A 388 18.16 17.82 -2.59
N VAL A 389 18.47 17.63 -3.87
CA VAL A 389 19.01 16.39 -4.43
C VAL A 389 20.32 16.67 -5.19
N SER A 390 21.31 15.79 -5.07
CA SER A 390 22.56 15.92 -5.82
C SER A 390 22.36 15.66 -7.32
N TYR A 391 23.28 16.13 -8.16
CA TYR A 391 23.22 15.90 -9.60
C TYR A 391 23.13 14.40 -9.94
N ASP A 392 23.98 13.58 -9.31
CA ASP A 392 24.06 12.13 -9.57
C ASP A 392 22.78 11.39 -9.15
N GLN A 393 22.18 11.81 -8.04
CA GLN A 393 20.90 11.24 -7.58
C GLN A 393 19.76 11.64 -8.51
N ALA A 394 19.73 12.88 -8.99
CA ALA A 394 18.72 13.33 -9.94
C ALA A 394 18.88 12.62 -11.30
N LEU A 395 20.11 12.53 -11.82
CA LEU A 395 20.41 11.87 -13.10
C LEU A 395 20.12 10.36 -13.07
N SER A 396 20.45 9.67 -11.97
CA SER A 396 20.19 8.22 -11.85
C SER A 396 18.71 7.88 -11.76
N ASN A 397 17.88 8.81 -11.26
CA ASN A 397 16.43 8.64 -11.13
C ASN A 397 15.63 9.19 -12.33
N ALA A 398 16.24 9.92 -13.27
CA ALA A 398 15.58 10.39 -14.48
C ALA A 398 15.16 9.22 -15.38
N ASN A 399 13.97 9.29 -15.98
CA ASN A 399 13.54 8.31 -17.00
C ASN A 399 14.29 8.59 -18.32
N ASN A 400 14.47 9.88 -18.65
CA ASN A 400 15.25 10.34 -19.79
C ASN A 400 16.47 11.16 -19.31
N LYS A 401 17.61 10.47 -19.15
CA LYS A 401 18.88 11.06 -18.70
C LYS A 401 19.32 12.24 -19.55
N LYS A 402 19.30 12.09 -20.88
CA LYS A 402 19.70 13.14 -21.82
C LYS A 402 18.86 14.40 -21.65
N ARG A 403 17.53 14.24 -21.50
CA ARG A 403 16.63 15.37 -21.29
C ARG A 403 16.90 16.09 -19.97
N PHE A 404 17.17 15.35 -18.90
CA PHE A 404 17.57 15.94 -17.62
C PHE A 404 18.86 16.76 -17.79
N GLU A 405 19.89 16.21 -18.43
CA GLU A 405 21.16 16.92 -18.67
C GLU A 405 20.96 18.20 -19.48
N ASP A 406 20.15 18.16 -20.54
CA ASP A 406 19.80 19.34 -21.33
C ASP A 406 19.16 20.43 -20.45
N LEU A 407 18.18 20.06 -19.61
CA LEU A 407 17.50 20.99 -18.69
C LEU A 407 18.46 21.66 -17.69
N ILE A 408 19.51 20.95 -17.25
CA ILE A 408 20.55 21.51 -16.38
C ILE A 408 21.50 22.43 -17.17
N ARG A 409 21.84 22.08 -18.41
CA ARG A 409 22.75 22.89 -19.25
C ARG A 409 22.15 24.22 -19.69
N TYR A 410 20.90 24.22 -20.16
CA TYR A 410 20.22 25.45 -20.62
C TYR A 410 20.15 26.50 -19.51
N ASP A 411 19.98 26.07 -18.26
CA ASP A 411 19.92 26.98 -17.11
C ASP A 411 21.25 27.70 -16.84
N ARG A 412 22.38 27.01 -17.02
CA ARG A 412 23.72 27.61 -16.84
C ARG A 412 24.06 28.67 -17.88
N LEU A 413 23.34 28.69 -19.01
CA LEU A 413 23.47 29.68 -20.07
C LEU A 413 22.46 30.84 -19.92
N SER A 414 21.51 30.70 -18.98
CA SER A 414 20.43 31.68 -18.69
C SER A 414 20.77 32.62 -17.53
N VAL A 415 21.87 32.34 -16.83
CA VAL A 415 22.47 33.11 -15.73
C VAL A 415 23.78 33.69 -16.24
#